data_AF-A0A2G9YT12-F1
#
_entry.id   AF-A0A2G9YT12-F1
#
_cell.length_a   1.000
_cell.length_b   1.000
_cell.length_c   1.000
_cell.angle_alpha   90.00
_cell.angle_beta   90.00
_cell.angle_gamma   90.00
#
_symmetry.space_group_name_H-M   'P 1'
#
loop_
_entity.id
_entity.type
_entity.pdbx_description
1 polymer ?
#
loop_
_entity_poly.entity_id
_entity_poly.type
_entity_poly.pdbx_seq_one_letter_code
_entity_poly.pdbx_strand_id
1 'polypeptide(L)' 'FLSLEDLTDKIEVVVFPGIIQRNPSAFQENKIVLVSGRVDLRDGVPKLICEEIEEILEKEEITEL' A
#
# COMPACT_ATOMS: atom_id res chain seq x y z
N PHE A 1 0.06 -2.60 11.31
CA PHE A 1 1.16 -2.91 10.39
C PHE A 1 0.58 -3.69 9.22
N LEU A 2 1.11 -3.49 8.03
CA LEU A 2 0.72 -4.11 6.75
C LEU A 2 1.97 -4.83 6.22
N SER A 3 1.83 -6.02 5.63
CA SER A 3 2.90 -6.64 4.84
C SER A 3 2.58 -6.40 3.36
N LEU A 4 3.42 -5.63 2.68
CA LEU A 4 3.30 -5.37 1.25
C LEU A 4 4.33 -6.22 0.53
N GLU A 5 3.91 -6.91 -0.53
CA GLU A 5 4.74 -7.85 -1.29
C GLU A 5 4.70 -7.50 -2.77
N ASP A 6 5.86 -7.55 -3.41
CA ASP A 6 5.99 -7.47 -4.87
C ASP A 6 6.54 -8.79 -5.43
N LEU A 7 7.01 -8.79 -6.69
CA LEU A 7 7.56 -9.99 -7.33
C LEU A 7 8.93 -10.43 -6.77
N THR A 8 9.52 -9.67 -5.86
CA THR A 8 10.87 -9.88 -5.35
C THR A 8 10.87 -10.23 -3.87
N ASP A 9 10.23 -9.40 -3.04
CA ASP A 9 10.27 -9.54 -1.57
C ASP A 9 9.08 -8.84 -0.89
N LYS A 10 9.05 -8.91 0.44
CA LYS A 10 8.05 -8.26 1.29
C LYS A 10 8.69 -7.13 2.10
N ILE A 11 7.91 -6.08 2.35
CA ILE A 11 8.26 -4.99 3.25
C ILE A 11 7.17 -4.78 4.30
N GLU A 12 7.58 -4.47 5.54
CA GLU A 12 6.66 -4.05 6.57
C GLU A 12 6.30 -2.57 6.39
N VAL A 13 5.00 -2.29 6.36
CA VAL A 13 4.45 -0.94 6.27
C VAL A 13 3.78 -0.57 7.58
N VAL A 14 4.23 0.53 8.17
CA VAL A 14 3.65 1.12 9.37
C VAL A 14 2.56 2.09 8.93
N VAL A 15 1.33 1.85 9.39
CA VAL A 15 0.15 2.60 8.99
C VAL A 15 -0.54 3.11 10.23
N PHE A 16 -0.75 4.43 10.29
CA PHE A 16 -1.50 5.06 11.38
C PHE A 16 -3.01 5.06 11.10
N PRO A 17 -3.88 5.05 12.13
CA PRO A 17 -5.33 4.97 11.97
C PRO A 17 -5.92 6.03 11.03
N GLY A 18 -5.35 7.24 11.02
CA GLY A 18 -5.79 8.32 10.13
C GLY A 18 -5.63 8.02 8.64
N ILE A 19 -4.70 7.14 8.25
CA ILE A 19 -4.57 6.67 6.86
C ILE A 19 -5.70 5.70 6.53
N ILE A 20 -5.95 4.73 7.42
CA ILE A 20 -6.98 3.69 7.25
C ILE A 20 -8.37 4.30 7.09
N GLN A 21 -8.66 5.34 7.88
CA GLN A 21 -9.95 6.04 7.81
C GLN A 21 -10.16 6.76 6.47
N ARG A 22 -9.09 7.21 5.80
CA ARG A 22 -9.20 7.89 4.49
C ARG A 22 -9.48 6.94 3.35
N ASN A 23 -8.90 5.74 3.39
CA ASN A 23 -9.05 4.76 2.32
C ASN A 23 -9.19 3.33 2.88
N PRO A 24 -10.33 2.99 3.51
CA PRO A 24 -10.48 1.71 4.19
C PRO A 24 -10.49 0.51 3.22
N SER A 25 -10.91 0.69 1.96
CA SER A 25 -10.95 -0.39 0.97
C SER A 25 -9.56 -0.86 0.54
N ALA A 26 -8.54 0.02 0.60
CA ALA A 26 -7.16 -0.34 0.29
C ALA A 26 -6.52 -1.30 1.31
N PHE A 27 -7.12 -1.48 2.50
CA PHE A 27 -6.60 -2.35 3.57
C PHE A 27 -7.28 -3.73 3.61
N GLN A 28 -7.51 -4.31 2.43
CA GLN A 28 -8.01 -5.68 2.28
C GLN A 28 -6.93 -6.57 1.70
N GLU A 29 -6.93 -7.85 2.05
CA GLU A 29 -5.99 -8.81 1.49
C GLU A 29 -6.15 -8.91 -0.05
N ASN A 30 -5.05 -9.21 -0.73
CA ASN A 30 -4.98 -9.39 -2.19
C ASN A 30 -5.35 -8.15 -3.02
N LYS A 31 -5.31 -6.95 -2.43
CA LYS A 31 -5.43 -5.70 -3.17
C LYS A 31 -4.08 -5.27 -3.74
N ILE A 32 -4.10 -4.83 -5.00
CA ILE A 32 -2.98 -4.12 -5.60
C ILE A 32 -3.10 -2.66 -5.15
N VAL A 33 -2.06 -2.16 -4.49
CA VAL A 33 -2.06 -0.82 -3.91
C VAL A 33 -0.79 -0.06 -4.29
N LEU A 34 -0.93 1.25 -4.45
CA LEU A 34 0.18 2.19 -4.47
C LEU A 34 0.35 2.75 -3.06
N VAL A 35 1.54 2.64 -2.49
CA VAL A 35 1.86 3.17 -1.16
C VAL A 35 2.97 4.20 -1.27
N SER A 36 2.73 5.39 -0.72
CA SER A 36 3.72 6.48 -0.66
C SER A 36 4.04 6.82 0.79
N GLY A 37 5.32 7.15 1.04
CA GLY A 37 5.76 7.53 2.38
C GLY A 37 7.28 7.56 2.53
N ARG A 38 7.75 7.41 3.77
CA ARG A 38 9.17 7.49 4.11
C ARG A 38 9.71 6.15 4.57
N VAL A 39 10.92 5.80 4.14
CA VAL A 39 11.63 4.62 4.63
C VAL A 39 12.28 4.93 5.98
N ASP A 40 12.05 4.06 6.96
CA ASP A 40 12.74 4.05 8.25
C ASP A 40 13.65 2.82 8.31
N LEU A 41 14.96 3.06 8.45
CA LEU A 41 15.99 2.01 8.44
C LEU A 41 16.62 1.86 9.83
N ARG A 42 15.77 1.78 10.86
CA ARG A 42 16.22 1.46 12.22
C ARG A 42 16.38 -0.05 12.37
N ASP A 43 17.44 -0.46 13.04
CA ASP A 43 17.73 -1.86 13.38
C ASP A 43 18.03 -2.79 12.18
N GLY A 44 18.37 -2.22 11.02
CA GLY A 44 18.81 -2.96 9.83
C GLY A 44 17.69 -3.60 9.00
N VAL A 45 16.43 -3.49 9.43
CA VAL A 45 15.26 -3.97 8.67
C VAL A 45 14.45 -2.75 8.20
N PRO A 46 14.38 -2.49 6.88
CA PRO A 46 13.65 -1.34 6.36
C PRO A 46 12.15 -1.49 6.61
N LYS A 47 11.54 -0.41 7.10
CA LYS A 47 10.09 -0.26 7.22
C LYS A 47 9.63 0.94 6.39
N LEU A 48 8.45 0.86 5.80
CA LEU A 48 7.82 1.99 5.14
C LEU A 48 6.82 2.65 6.08
N ILE A 49 7.04 3.91 6.45
CA ILE A 49 6.05 4.71 7.16
C ILE A 49 5.08 5.29 6.13
N CYS A 50 3.85 4.77 6.10
CA CYS A 50 2.85 5.14 5.10
C CYS A 50 2.25 6.52 5.39
N GLU A 51 2.24 7.36 4.36
CA GLU A 51 1.62 8.69 4.37
C GLU A 51 0.36 8.72 3.50
N GLU A 52 0.36 7.92 2.41
CA GLU A 52 -0.74 7.77 1.47
C GLU A 52 -0.81 6.33 0.93
N ILE A 53 -2.03 5.89 0.64
CA ILE A 53 -2.31 4.59 0.03
C ILE A 53 -3.52 4.69 -0.89
N GLU A 54 -3.39 4.12 -2.08
CA GLU A 54 -4.44 4.06 -3.08
C GLU A 54 -4.57 2.64 -3.63
N GLU A 55 -5.80 2.19 -3.83
CA GLU A 55 -6.06 0.93 -4.56
C GLU A 55 -5.87 1.19 -6.05
N ILE A 56 -5.08 0.34 -6.71
CA ILE A 56 -4.92 0.38 -8.16
C ILE A 56 -6.03 -0.47 -8.77
N LEU A 57 -6.96 0.19 -9.44
CA LEU A 57 -8.00 -0.46 -10.24
C LEU A 57 -7.54 -0.52 -11.70
N GLU A 58 -7.65 -1.69 -12.33
CA GLU A 58 -7.56 -1.77 -13.79
C GLU A 58 -8.69 -0.93 -14.40
N LYS A 59 -8.35 -0.04 -15.33
CA LYS A 59 -9.37 0.55 -16.18
C LYS A 59 -9.84 -0.53 -17.14
N GLU A 60 -11.10 -0.94 -17.03
CA GLU A 60 -11.78 -1.59 -18.15
C GLU A 60 -11.76 -0.58 -19.31
N GLU A 61 -11.04 -0.90 -20.39
CA GLU A 61 -11.22 -0.20 -21.66
C GLU A 61 -12.66 -0.44 -22.10
N ILE A 62 -13.53 0.54 -21.85
CA ILE A 62 -14.84 0.56 -22.50
C ILE A 62 -14.54 0.83 -23.97
N THR A 63 -14.46 -0.23 -24.78
CA THR A 63 -14.59 -0.08 -26.23
C THR A 63 -15.96 0.52 -26.48
N GLU A 64 -16.00 1.81 -26.82
CA GLU A 64 -17.22 2.48 -27.31
C GLU A 64 -17.77 1.65 -28.48
N LEU A 65 -19.03 1.22 -28.34
CA LEU A 65 -19.80 0.42 -29.31
C LEU A 65 -20.00 1.17 -30.63
#